data_AF-A0A0R2Q9E0-F1
#
_entry.id   AF-A0A0R2Q9E0-F1
#
_cell.length_a   1.000
_cell.length_b   1.000
_cell.length_c   1.000
_cell.angle_alpha   90.00
_cell.angle_beta   90.00
_cell.angle_gamma   90.00
#
_symmetry.space_group_name_H-M   'P 1'
#
loop_
_entity.id
_entity.type
_entity.pdbx_description
1 polymer ?
#
loop_
_entity_poly.entity_id
_entity_poly.type
_entity_poly.pdbx_seq_one_letter_code
_entity_poly.pdbx_strand_id
1 'polypeptide(L)'
;MEQELLKYEIPLVDSLPTLTLASMIASEGRFEEDLFKISRVFLNRLDIGMALQSDPTVKYRYEGNLESFQEGLKDTESLFSTYSRPGLPIGPISSPGGLAIEAALRPADGAWLYFVAINLDTGETVFSATLREHEIAAEIYRQWLRDSPDYD
;
A
#
# COMPACT_ATOMS: atom_id res chain seq x y z
N MET A 1 -1.50 -19.18 -5.63
CA MET A 1 -2.63 -18.24 -5.75
C MET A 1 -3.95 -18.99 -5.70
N GLU A 2 -4.31 -19.82 -6.68
CA GLU A 2 -5.58 -20.57 -6.66
C GLU A 2 -5.74 -21.49 -5.43
N GLN A 3 -4.67 -22.21 -5.05
CA GLN A 3 -4.66 -23.03 -3.82
C GLN A 3 -4.84 -22.20 -2.53
N GLU A 4 -4.35 -20.96 -2.51
CA GLU A 4 -4.51 -20.05 -1.36
C GLU A 4 -5.94 -19.53 -1.28
N LEU A 5 -6.58 -19.23 -2.42
CA LEU A 5 -7.98 -18.80 -2.47
C LEU A 5 -8.93 -19.92 -2.00
N LEU A 6 -8.63 -21.17 -2.37
CA LEU A 6 -9.39 -22.34 -1.92
C LEU A 6 -9.33 -22.55 -0.40
N LYS A 7 -8.20 -22.23 0.25
CA LYS A 7 -8.06 -22.28 1.72
C LYS A 7 -9.07 -21.37 2.42
N TYR A 8 -9.43 -20.25 1.79
CA TYR A 8 -10.37 -19.27 2.34
C TYR A 8 -11.78 -19.36 1.72
N GLU A 9 -12.05 -20.41 0.94
CA GLU A 9 -13.35 -20.65 0.31
C GLU A 9 -13.83 -19.49 -0.59
N ILE A 10 -12.89 -18.73 -1.18
CA ILE A 10 -13.22 -17.58 -2.04
C ILE A 10 -13.36 -18.07 -3.49
N PRO A 11 -14.54 -17.93 -4.12
CA PRO A 11 -14.70 -18.21 -5.53
C PRO A 11 -13.77 -17.33 -6.36
N LEU A 12 -13.15 -17.90 -7.40
CA LEU A 12 -12.21 -17.16 -8.25
C LEU A 12 -12.85 -15.88 -8.85
N VAL A 13 -14.14 -15.93 -9.19
CA VAL A 13 -14.90 -14.78 -9.71
C VAL A 13 -15.02 -13.62 -8.71
N ASP A 14 -15.03 -13.93 -7.41
CA ASP A 14 -15.15 -12.93 -6.33
C ASP A 14 -13.77 -12.53 -5.77
N SER A 15 -12.71 -13.19 -6.22
CA SER A 15 -11.36 -13.00 -5.68
C SER A 15 -10.68 -11.70 -6.15
N LEU A 16 -11.15 -11.09 -7.24
CA LEU A 16 -10.45 -9.97 -7.88
C LEU A 16 -10.20 -8.79 -6.92
N PRO A 17 -11.18 -8.27 -6.16
CA PRO A 17 -10.90 -7.19 -5.20
C PRO A 17 -9.88 -7.60 -4.12
N THR A 18 -9.98 -8.84 -3.64
CA THR A 18 -9.05 -9.40 -2.63
C THR A 18 -7.64 -9.49 -3.18
N LEU A 19 -7.48 -10.02 -4.41
CA LEU A 19 -6.18 -10.12 -5.07
C LEU A 19 -5.59 -8.75 -5.41
N THR A 20 -6.44 -7.79 -5.80
CA THR A 20 -6.02 -6.41 -6.02
C THR A 20 -5.48 -5.79 -4.75
N LEU A 21 -6.23 -5.85 -3.65
CA LEU A 21 -5.80 -5.35 -2.35
C LEU A 21 -4.52 -6.05 -1.87
N ALA A 22 -4.47 -7.38 -1.95
CA ALA A 22 -3.30 -8.17 -1.58
C ALA A 22 -2.05 -7.78 -2.39
N SER A 23 -2.20 -7.51 -3.69
CA SER A 23 -1.09 -7.09 -4.54
C SER A 23 -0.52 -5.72 -4.14
N MET A 24 -1.38 -4.81 -3.65
CA MET A 24 -0.95 -3.52 -3.12
C MET A 24 -0.22 -3.70 -1.79
N ILE A 25 -0.80 -4.48 -0.87
CA ILE A 25 -0.20 -4.78 0.45
C ILE A 25 1.20 -5.38 0.28
N ALA A 26 1.35 -6.36 -0.62
CA ALA A 26 2.62 -7.04 -0.90
C ALA A 26 3.71 -6.09 -1.46
N SER A 27 3.32 -4.98 -2.07
CA SER A 27 4.24 -4.00 -2.64
C SER A 27 4.63 -2.86 -1.69
N GLU A 28 4.02 -2.79 -0.50
CA GLU A 28 4.24 -1.71 0.48
C GLU A 28 5.07 -2.18 1.69
N GLY A 29 4.76 -3.36 2.24
CA GLY A 29 5.34 -3.81 3.50
C GLY A 29 6.54 -4.74 3.37
N ARG A 30 7.52 -4.57 4.25
CA ARG A 30 8.70 -5.46 4.38
C ARG A 30 8.51 -6.52 5.47
N PHE A 31 7.82 -6.16 6.56
CA PHE A 31 7.58 -7.03 7.70
C PHE A 31 6.17 -7.62 7.70
N GLU A 32 6.05 -8.86 8.16
CA GLU A 32 4.78 -9.59 8.23
C GLU A 32 3.71 -8.81 8.99
N GLU A 33 4.02 -8.30 10.19
CA GLU A 33 3.07 -7.54 11.01
C GLU A 33 2.57 -6.26 10.32
N ASP A 34 3.43 -5.63 9.51
CA ASP A 34 3.07 -4.39 8.81
C ASP A 34 2.07 -4.65 7.69
N LEU A 35 2.11 -5.82 7.03
CA LEU A 35 1.15 -6.17 5.98
C LEU A 35 -0.30 -6.12 6.49
N PHE A 36 -0.54 -6.64 7.70
CA PHE A 36 -1.86 -6.63 8.32
C PHE A 36 -2.34 -5.22 8.68
N LYS A 37 -1.44 -4.34 9.12
CA LYS A 37 -1.74 -2.94 9.43
C LYS A 37 -1.92 -2.10 8.15
N ILE A 38 -1.13 -2.33 7.11
CA ILE A 38 -1.27 -1.71 5.79
C ILE A 38 -2.63 -2.06 5.19
N SER A 39 -3.04 -3.34 5.28
CA SER A 39 -4.38 -3.78 4.90
C SER A 39 -5.47 -2.98 5.62
N ARG A 40 -5.34 -2.82 6.94
CA ARG A 40 -6.27 -2.00 7.73
C ARG A 40 -6.32 -0.55 7.26
N VAL A 41 -5.17 0.06 6.95
CA VAL A 41 -5.13 1.45 6.42
C VAL A 41 -5.89 1.56 5.11
N PHE A 42 -5.66 0.66 4.15
CA PHE A 42 -6.35 0.71 2.86
C PHE A 42 -7.86 0.50 3.02
N LEU A 43 -8.29 -0.46 3.84
CA LEU A 43 -9.71 -0.70 4.10
C LEU A 43 -10.38 0.50 4.79
N ASN A 44 -9.74 1.08 5.81
CA ASN A 44 -10.25 2.27 6.49
C ASN A 44 -10.39 3.45 5.53
N ARG A 45 -9.44 3.64 4.59
CA ARG A 45 -9.53 4.67 3.55
C ARG A 45 -10.69 4.42 2.59
N LEU A 46 -10.86 3.17 2.14
CA LEU A 46 -11.97 2.78 1.27
C LEU A 46 -13.33 3.04 1.92
N ASP A 47 -13.48 2.70 3.20
CA ASP A 47 -14.73 2.87 3.95
C ASP A 47 -15.19 4.34 4.04
N ILE A 48 -14.25 5.28 4.03
CA ILE A 48 -14.55 6.73 4.08
C ILE A 48 -14.39 7.43 2.73
N GLY A 49 -14.15 6.70 1.64
CA GLY A 49 -13.95 7.25 0.31
C GLY A 49 -12.66 8.08 0.14
N MET A 50 -11.66 7.85 0.99
CA MET A 50 -10.34 8.47 0.87
C MET A 50 -9.51 7.75 -0.22
N ALA A 51 -8.79 8.52 -1.04
CA ALA A 51 -7.89 7.97 -2.05
C ALA A 51 -6.78 7.11 -1.42
N LEU A 52 -6.42 5.99 -2.04
CA LEU A 52 -5.45 5.05 -1.44
C LEU A 52 -4.01 5.56 -1.52
N GLN A 53 -3.67 6.38 -2.52
CA GLN A 53 -2.37 7.07 -2.65
C GLN A 53 -1.17 6.13 -2.43
N SER A 54 -1.14 5.02 -3.18
CA SER A 54 -0.10 3.99 -3.08
C SER A 54 0.87 4.11 -4.25
N ASP A 55 2.14 4.41 -3.95
CA ASP A 55 3.22 4.59 -4.94
C ASP A 55 3.43 3.38 -5.86
N PRO A 56 3.37 2.13 -5.37
CA PRO A 56 3.40 0.94 -6.22
C PRO A 56 2.41 0.97 -7.40
N THR A 57 1.24 1.58 -7.24
CA THR A 57 0.24 1.66 -8.31
C THR A 57 0.68 2.56 -9.47
N VAL A 58 1.46 3.60 -9.17
CA VAL A 58 2.10 4.46 -10.16
C VAL A 58 3.30 3.73 -10.78
N LYS A 59 4.15 3.11 -9.96
CA LYS A 59 5.32 2.35 -10.45
C LYS A 59 4.91 1.24 -11.42
N TYR A 60 3.78 0.57 -11.17
CA TYR A 60 3.23 -0.45 -12.08
C TYR A 60 2.92 0.11 -13.49
N ARG A 61 2.36 1.33 -13.57
CA ARG A 61 2.02 1.98 -14.84
C ARG A 61 3.25 2.35 -15.68
N TYR A 62 4.35 2.70 -15.01
CA TYR A 62 5.58 3.19 -15.65
C TYR A 62 6.72 2.17 -15.65
N GLU A 63 6.43 0.88 -15.41
CA GLU A 63 7.41 -0.21 -15.41
C GLU A 63 8.63 0.07 -14.50
N GLY A 64 8.41 0.81 -13.41
CA GLY A 64 9.47 1.19 -12.47
C GLY A 64 10.39 2.35 -12.91
N ASN A 65 10.08 3.06 -14.00
CA ASN A 65 10.84 4.25 -14.39
C ASN A 65 10.64 5.39 -13.38
N LEU A 66 11.70 5.70 -12.62
CA LEU A 66 11.71 6.73 -11.57
C LEU A 66 11.61 8.16 -12.12
N GLU A 67 12.14 8.44 -13.33
CA GLU A 67 12.07 9.78 -13.94
C GLU A 67 10.62 10.21 -14.19
N SER A 68 9.73 9.25 -14.46
CA SER A 68 8.31 9.48 -14.70
C SER A 68 7.44 9.39 -13.44
N PHE A 69 8.00 9.13 -12.26
CA PHE A 69 7.20 8.93 -11.05
C PHE A 69 6.40 10.19 -10.67
N GLN A 70 7.04 11.36 -10.71
CA GLN A 70 6.40 12.65 -10.41
C GLN A 70 5.31 13.02 -11.44
N GLU A 71 5.50 12.62 -12.70
CA GLU A 71 4.47 12.76 -13.74
C GLU A 71 3.31 11.79 -13.50
N GLY A 72 3.63 10.56 -13.10
CA GLY A 72 2.68 9.50 -12.80
C GLY A 72 1.77 9.78 -11.62
N LEU A 73 2.23 10.53 -10.61
CA LEU A 73 1.37 11.04 -9.53
C LEU A 73 0.22 11.91 -10.04
N LYS A 74 0.40 12.55 -11.20
CA LYS A 74 -0.57 13.46 -11.83
C LYS A 74 -1.30 12.81 -13.02
N ASP A 75 -0.99 11.55 -13.35
CA ASP A 75 -1.63 10.85 -14.46
C ASP A 75 -3.10 10.52 -14.12
N THR A 76 -4.01 11.26 -14.75
CA THR A 76 -5.46 11.05 -14.65
C THR A 76 -5.97 9.98 -15.62
N GLU A 77 -5.20 9.63 -16.63
CA GLU A 77 -5.57 8.65 -17.65
C GLU A 77 -5.31 7.22 -17.17
N SER A 78 -4.36 7.02 -16.25
CA SER A 78 -4.10 5.72 -15.65
C SER A 78 -5.31 5.20 -14.87
N LEU A 79 -5.79 4.02 -15.27
CA LEU A 79 -6.83 3.26 -14.57
C LEU A 79 -6.32 2.59 -13.28
N PHE A 80 -5.00 2.57 -13.07
CA PHE A 80 -4.38 2.05 -11.86
C PHE A 80 -4.04 3.15 -10.84
N SER A 81 -4.15 4.43 -11.22
CA SER A 81 -3.76 5.53 -10.32
C SER A 81 -4.69 5.64 -9.12
N THR A 82 -4.19 5.28 -7.94
CA THR A 82 -4.89 5.48 -6.67
C THR A 82 -4.76 6.89 -6.10
N TYR A 83 -4.08 7.79 -6.84
CA TYR A 83 -3.97 9.21 -6.55
C TYR A 83 -5.12 10.00 -7.20
N SER A 84 -5.42 9.71 -8.47
CA SER A 84 -6.46 10.42 -9.23
C SER A 84 -7.82 9.70 -9.21
N ARG A 85 -7.86 8.39 -8.92
CA ARG A 85 -9.09 7.59 -8.86
C ARG A 85 -9.27 6.98 -7.46
N PRO A 86 -10.28 7.43 -6.69
CA PRO A 86 -10.64 6.80 -5.42
C PRO A 86 -11.09 5.35 -5.63
N GLY A 87 -10.82 4.49 -4.65
CA GLY A 87 -11.13 3.06 -4.71
C GLY A 87 -9.92 2.19 -5.05
N LEU A 88 -10.17 0.88 -5.19
CA LEU A 88 -9.17 -0.06 -5.67
C LEU A 88 -8.87 0.19 -7.16
N PRO A 89 -7.63 -0.04 -7.62
CA PRO A 89 -7.33 -0.02 -9.05
C PRO A 89 -8.08 -1.15 -9.78
N ILE A 90 -8.14 -1.07 -11.11
CA ILE A 90 -8.91 -2.02 -11.94
C ILE A 90 -8.43 -3.49 -11.86
N GLY A 91 -7.28 -3.75 -11.23
CA GLY A 91 -6.76 -5.09 -11.03
C GLY A 91 -5.47 -5.11 -10.21
N PRO A 92 -4.90 -6.30 -9.98
CA PRO A 92 -3.66 -6.47 -9.24
C PRO A 92 -2.47 -5.80 -9.93
N ILE A 93 -1.55 -5.26 -9.13
CA ILE A 93 -0.31 -4.60 -9.60
C ILE A 93 0.95 -5.47 -9.38
N SER A 94 0.77 -6.64 -8.78
CA SER A 94 1.84 -7.60 -8.50
C SER A 94 1.23 -9.01 -8.32
N SER A 95 2.09 -10.01 -8.12
CA SER A 95 1.67 -11.38 -7.78
C SER A 95 1.74 -11.58 -6.26
N PRO A 96 0.65 -11.40 -5.49
CA PRO A 96 0.70 -11.49 -4.04
C PRO A 96 0.93 -12.92 -3.56
N GLY A 97 1.77 -13.07 -2.52
CA GLY A 97 1.93 -14.31 -1.77
C GLY A 97 0.77 -14.58 -0.81
N GLY A 98 0.72 -15.79 -0.24
CA GLY A 98 -0.34 -16.22 0.69
C GLY A 98 -0.52 -15.29 1.90
N LEU A 99 0.59 -14.76 2.44
CA LEU A 99 0.56 -13.83 3.58
C LEU A 99 -0.15 -12.51 3.26
N ALA A 100 0.07 -11.95 2.06
CA ALA A 100 -0.61 -10.73 1.65
C ALA A 100 -2.11 -10.97 1.37
N ILE A 101 -2.46 -12.16 0.86
CA ILE A 101 -3.86 -12.60 0.72
C ILE A 101 -4.50 -12.73 2.10
N GLU A 102 -3.81 -13.34 3.07
CA GLU A 102 -4.29 -13.44 4.45
C GLU A 102 -4.46 -12.05 5.08
N ALA A 103 -3.51 -11.14 4.91
CA ALA A 103 -3.61 -9.77 5.38
C ALA A 103 -4.79 -9.01 4.77
N ALA A 104 -5.08 -9.21 3.48
CA ALA A 104 -6.24 -8.63 2.81
C ALA A 104 -7.57 -9.13 3.40
N LEU A 105 -7.62 -10.39 3.86
CA LEU A 105 -8.82 -11.02 4.41
C LEU A 105 -8.99 -10.82 5.92
N ARG A 106 -7.88 -10.69 6.65
CA ARG A 106 -7.82 -10.62 8.11
C ARG A 106 -6.96 -9.44 8.55
N PRO A 107 -7.31 -8.20 8.19
CA PRO A 107 -6.55 -7.02 8.58
C PRO A 107 -6.41 -6.90 10.10
N ALA A 108 -5.30 -6.35 10.57
CA ALA A 108 -5.13 -6.03 11.99
C ALA A 108 -6.19 -5.02 12.44
N ASP A 109 -6.62 -5.05 13.71
CA ASP A 109 -7.52 -4.03 14.23
C ASP A 109 -6.80 -2.70 14.46
N GLY A 110 -7.44 -1.60 14.08
CA GLY A 110 -6.91 -0.26 14.30
C GLY A 110 -7.61 0.82 13.49
N ALA A 111 -7.45 2.06 13.93
CA ALA A 111 -8.05 3.24 13.30
C ALA A 111 -7.09 3.98 12.35
N TRP A 112 -5.98 3.34 11.96
CA TRP A 112 -4.95 3.99 11.16
C TRP A 112 -5.48 4.35 9.77
N LEU A 113 -5.13 5.55 9.34
CA LEU A 113 -5.39 6.07 7.99
C LEU A 113 -4.09 6.38 7.24
N TYR A 114 -2.95 6.32 7.90
CA TYR A 114 -1.66 6.68 7.33
C TYR A 114 -0.57 5.74 7.84
N PHE A 115 0.46 5.55 7.03
CA PHE A 115 1.71 4.95 7.45
C PHE A 115 2.88 5.64 6.75
N VAL A 116 4.05 5.62 7.37
CA VAL A 116 5.30 6.13 6.78
C VAL A 116 6.47 5.37 7.36
N ALA A 117 7.38 4.91 6.49
CA ALA A 117 8.67 4.39 6.93
C ALA A 117 9.49 5.54 7.51
N ILE A 118 10.03 5.37 8.71
CA ILE A 118 10.84 6.40 9.39
C ILE A 118 12.34 6.09 9.35
N ASN A 119 12.71 4.87 8.96
CA ASN A 119 14.09 4.43 8.82
C ASN A 119 14.15 3.26 7.81
N LEU A 120 14.76 3.47 6.64
CA LEU A 120 14.77 2.44 5.59
C LEU A 120 15.77 1.30 5.85
N ASP A 121 16.82 1.54 6.65
CA ASP A 121 17.77 0.50 7.06
C ASP A 121 17.05 -0.58 7.88
N THR A 122 16.41 -0.13 8.96
CA THR A 122 15.68 -0.98 9.90
C THR A 122 14.33 -1.43 9.35
N GLY A 123 13.75 -0.66 8.42
CA GLY A 123 12.38 -0.86 7.90
C GLY A 123 11.29 -0.41 8.87
N GLU A 124 11.63 0.35 9.94
CA GLU A 124 10.65 0.82 10.91
C GLU A 124 9.60 1.71 10.26
N THR A 125 8.32 1.40 10.51
CA THR A 125 7.16 2.09 9.95
C THR A 125 6.23 2.56 11.05
N VAL A 126 5.83 3.83 11.00
CA VAL A 126 4.87 4.41 11.93
C VAL A 126 3.49 4.44 11.28
N PHE A 127 2.49 3.90 11.99
CA PHE A 127 1.08 3.94 11.60
C PHE A 127 0.35 5.02 12.41
N SER A 128 -0.46 5.84 11.76
CA SER A 128 -1.11 7.02 12.36
C SER A 128 -2.59 7.08 12.02
N ALA A 129 -3.41 7.55 12.97
CA ALA A 129 -4.87 7.70 12.77
C ALA A 129 -5.21 9.08 12.22
N THR A 130 -4.36 10.09 12.48
CA THR A 130 -4.57 11.46 12.03
C THR A 130 -3.46 11.94 11.09
N LEU A 131 -3.78 12.92 10.24
CA LEU A 131 -2.80 13.58 9.39
C LEU A 131 -1.69 14.24 10.22
N ARG A 132 -2.04 14.82 11.38
CA ARG A 132 -1.07 15.50 12.23
C ARG A 132 -0.01 14.56 12.79
N GLU A 133 -0.42 13.37 13.23
CA GLU A 133 0.51 12.31 13.67
C GLU A 133 1.40 11.85 12.52
N HIS A 134 0.81 11.65 11.34
CA HIS A 134 1.54 11.28 10.14
C HIS A 134 2.60 12.32 9.74
N GLU A 135 2.28 13.61 9.79
CA GLU A 135 3.22 14.70 9.51
C GLU A 135 4.43 14.71 10.47
N ILE A 136 4.19 14.39 11.75
CA ILE A 136 5.25 14.27 12.76
C ILE A 136 6.15 13.09 12.41
N ALA A 137 5.57 11.92 12.10
CA ALA A 137 6.34 10.75 11.68
C ALA A 137 7.12 11.00 10.36
N ALA A 138 6.51 11.71 9.42
CA ALA A 138 7.15 12.08 8.16
C ALA A 138 8.34 13.04 8.38
N GLU A 139 8.34 13.87 9.43
CA GLU A 139 9.52 14.66 9.78
C GLU A 139 10.67 13.80 10.30
N ILE A 140 10.37 12.72 11.04
CA ILE A 140 11.39 11.75 11.47
C ILE A 140 12.04 11.12 10.24
N TYR A 141 11.25 10.71 9.25
CA TYR A 141 11.76 10.18 7.98
C TYR A 141 12.64 11.20 7.23
N ARG A 142 12.18 12.46 7.11
CA ARG A 142 12.96 13.53 6.47
C ARG A 142 14.26 13.83 7.20
N GLN A 143 14.26 13.75 8.53
CA GLN A 143 15.49 13.89 9.32
C GLN A 143 16.43 12.72 9.06
N TRP A 144 15.92 11.48 9.06
CA TRP A 144 16.71 10.29 8.73
C TRP A 144 17.36 10.39 7.34
N LEU A 145 16.64 10.86 6.31
CA LEU A 145 17.21 11.10 4.97
C LEU A 145 18.37 12.11 4.99
N ARG A 146 18.27 13.18 5.77
CA ARG A 146 19.36 14.16 5.91
C ARG A 146 20.60 13.57 6.58
N ASP A 147 20.39 12.64 7.50
CA ASP A 147 21.44 11.98 8.26
C ASP A 147 22.04 10.77 7.51
N SER A 148 21.36 10.28 6.46
CA SER A 148 21.72 9.12 5.63
C SER A 148 21.78 9.48 4.12
N PRO A 149 22.71 10.34 3.69
CA PRO A 149 22.74 10.90 2.33
C PRO A 149 23.01 9.88 1.21
N ASP A 150 23.52 8.69 1.55
CA ASP A 150 23.85 7.64 0.58
C ASP A 150 22.63 6.77 0.19
N TYR A 151 21.44 7.06 0.74
CA TYR A 151 20.22 6.27 0.56
C TYR A 151 19.25 6.82 -0.51
N ASP A 152 19.55 7.99 -1.09
CA ASP A 152 18.74 8.67 -2.11
C ASP A 152 19.18 8.28 -3.54
#